data_AF-A0A3P1TBY0-F1
#
_entry.id   AF-A0A3P1TBY0-F1
#
_cell.length_a   1.000
_cell.length_b   1.000
_cell.length_c   1.000
_cell.angle_alpha   90.00
_cell.angle_beta   90.00
_cell.angle_gamma   90.00
#
_symmetry.space_group_name_H-M   'P 1'
#
loop_
_entity.id
_entity.type
_entity.pdbx_description
1 polymer ?
#
loop_
_entity_poly.entity_id
_entity_poly.type
_entity_poly.pdbx_seq_one_letter_code
_entity_poly.pdbx_strand_id
1 'polypeptide(L)'
;MDEILAGLLDLQTRIHRFQAETLEIDDAYEEVARVGFSRAGDLLHLHFHGDSHDDVPDEAAEITDDGVNYPLVAFLTWLSEPGHAERVRSLEFSGPDEGANGIRAWEFTRLLLADVTFPHLVHLGVGLTDAGDHNLSLISSQEDPCSEGGTIARLLGMMPAMESLVVPSAPDENFFDGPEHPLARLRLQCGTAHQGFIANLSDSARFPGLVTLDHAEVHDIATVRDADDAELAGLFTSPEDFRALVVSPAGRRISHLTLRGTRLGPADLRELHELNPSLQLLHVPQEAGRYVSHL
;
A
#
# COMPACT_ATOMS: atom_id res chain seq x y z
N MET A 1 18.45 20.03 -9.55
CA MET A 1 18.86 18.76 -8.91
C MET A 1 19.63 19.04 -7.63
N ASP A 2 20.74 19.78 -7.68
CA ASP A 2 21.53 20.07 -6.47
C ASP A 2 20.72 20.74 -5.35
N GLU A 3 19.83 21.67 -5.69
CA GLU A 3 18.89 22.29 -4.74
C GLU A 3 17.92 21.30 -4.11
N ILE A 4 17.40 20.34 -4.90
CA ILE A 4 16.47 19.30 -4.45
C ILE A 4 17.19 18.34 -3.49
N LEU A 5 18.43 17.97 -3.80
CA LEU A 5 19.25 17.13 -2.93
C LEU A 5 19.60 17.86 -1.63
N ALA A 6 19.93 19.15 -1.71
CA ALA A 6 20.13 19.98 -0.52
C ALA A 6 18.86 20.05 0.34
N GLY A 7 17.68 20.17 -0.28
CA GLY A 7 16.39 20.14 0.39
C GLY A 7 16.10 18.80 1.10
N LEU A 8 16.47 17.66 0.48
CA LEU A 8 16.34 16.33 1.11
C LEU A 8 17.28 16.15 2.30
N LEU A 9 18.53 16.62 2.17
CA LEU A 9 19.50 16.58 3.29
C LEU A 9 19.06 17.48 4.45
N ASP A 10 18.50 18.65 4.14
CA ASP A 10 17.89 19.54 5.13
C ASP A 10 16.67 18.88 5.80
N LEU A 11 15.80 18.23 5.03
CA LEU A 11 14.67 17.47 5.56
C LEU A 11 15.13 16.35 6.52
N GLN A 12 16.12 15.55 6.13
CA GLN A 12 16.71 14.54 7.01
C GLN A 12 17.23 15.15 8.32
N THR A 13 17.92 16.28 8.24
CA THR A 13 18.45 16.99 9.40
C THR A 13 17.34 17.47 10.32
N ARG A 14 16.25 18.01 9.77
CA ARG A 14 15.08 18.46 10.54
C ARG A 14 14.37 17.31 11.23
N ILE A 15 14.17 16.19 10.55
CA ILE A 15 13.56 14.98 11.11
C ILE A 15 14.40 14.45 12.27
N HIS A 16 15.70 14.26 12.06
CA HIS A 16 16.60 13.79 13.11
C HIS A 16 16.62 14.74 14.32
N ARG A 17 16.69 16.06 14.09
CA ARG A 17 16.65 17.05 15.17
C ARG A 17 15.35 16.96 15.97
N PHE A 18 14.21 16.85 15.30
CA PHE A 18 12.93 16.67 15.97
C PHE A 18 12.94 15.42 16.87
N GLN A 19 13.44 14.29 16.37
CA GLN A 19 13.47 13.06 17.16
C GLN A 19 14.44 13.12 18.34
N ALA A 20 15.62 13.70 18.14
CA ALA A 20 16.65 13.80 19.19
C ALA A 20 16.31 14.87 20.24
N GLU A 21 15.80 16.02 19.83
CA GLU A 21 15.58 17.18 20.72
C GLU A 21 14.15 17.25 21.29
N THR A 22 13.13 16.83 20.53
CA THR A 22 11.72 16.89 20.96
C THR A 22 11.26 15.58 21.57
N LEU A 23 11.59 14.44 20.95
CA LEU A 23 11.18 13.12 21.44
C LEU A 23 12.22 12.47 22.38
N GLU A 24 13.40 13.08 22.54
CA GLU A 24 14.52 12.55 23.32
C GLU A 24 14.91 11.10 22.93
N ILE A 25 14.72 10.73 21.67
CA ILE A 25 15.06 9.41 21.14
C ILE A 25 16.57 9.35 20.85
N ASP A 26 17.23 8.29 21.33
CA ASP A 26 18.65 8.02 21.07
C ASP A 26 18.86 7.53 19.62
N ASP A 27 19.92 8.00 18.96
CA ASP A 27 20.34 7.55 17.63
C ASP A 27 20.64 6.05 17.54
N ALA A 28 20.90 5.40 18.67
CA ALA A 28 21.06 3.95 18.75
C ALA A 28 19.74 3.17 18.61
N TYR A 29 18.59 3.85 18.61
CA TYR A 29 17.27 3.23 18.46
C TYR A 29 17.02 2.87 16.98
N GLU A 30 16.77 1.59 16.67
CA GLU A 30 16.72 1.11 15.27
C GLU A 30 15.48 1.61 14.50
N GLU A 31 14.44 2.02 15.22
CA GLU A 31 13.11 2.39 14.71
C GLU A 31 12.94 3.90 14.46
N VAL A 32 14.06 4.64 14.36
CA VAL A 32 14.04 6.08 14.11
C VAL A 32 13.55 6.36 12.68
N ALA A 33 12.53 7.21 12.58
CA ALA A 33 12.05 7.76 11.32
C ALA A 33 13.18 8.37 10.45
N ARG A 34 13.18 8.08 9.16
CA ARG A 34 14.22 8.50 8.23
C ARG A 34 13.72 8.59 6.81
N VAL A 35 14.29 9.54 6.07
CA VAL A 35 14.14 9.63 4.61
C VAL A 35 15.42 9.09 3.99
N GLY A 36 15.33 8.05 3.18
CA GLY A 36 16.40 7.56 2.32
C GLY A 36 16.21 8.04 0.89
N PHE A 37 17.30 8.31 0.17
CA PHE A 37 17.22 8.59 -1.26
C PHE A 37 18.43 8.10 -2.04
N SER A 38 18.21 7.82 -3.33
CA SER A 38 19.27 7.62 -4.31
C SER A 38 18.90 8.25 -5.65
N ARG A 39 19.91 8.54 -6.47
CA ARG A 39 19.72 9.14 -7.80
C ARG A 39 19.66 8.09 -8.89
N ALA A 40 18.74 8.28 -9.83
CA ALA A 40 18.71 7.62 -11.13
C ALA A 40 18.72 8.69 -12.24
N GLY A 41 19.93 9.14 -12.60
CA GLY A 41 20.11 10.28 -13.50
C GLY A 41 19.58 11.58 -12.87
N ASP A 42 18.54 12.13 -13.50
CA ASP A 42 17.84 13.35 -13.08
C ASP A 42 16.56 13.07 -12.28
N LEU A 43 16.36 11.83 -11.84
CA LEU A 43 15.25 11.39 -11.02
C LEU A 43 15.73 10.78 -9.69
N LEU A 44 14.81 10.59 -8.77
CA LEU A 44 15.02 10.16 -7.40
C LEU A 44 14.27 8.87 -7.10
N HIS A 45 14.94 7.96 -6.40
CA HIS A 45 14.30 6.92 -5.62
C HIS A 45 14.25 7.39 -4.18
N LEU A 46 13.06 7.44 -3.60
CA LEU A 46 12.80 7.91 -2.24
C LEU A 46 12.25 6.77 -1.41
N HIS A 47 12.67 6.71 -0.16
CA HIS A 47 12.17 5.78 0.85
C HIS A 47 11.90 6.55 2.13
N PHE A 48 10.72 6.37 2.71
CA PHE A 48 10.39 6.84 4.04
C PHE A 48 10.26 5.63 4.98
N HIS A 49 10.91 5.74 6.13
CA HIS A 49 10.72 4.84 7.26
C HIS A 49 10.22 5.67 8.44
N GLY A 50 9.16 5.26 9.13
CA GLY A 50 8.66 5.94 10.33
C GLY A 50 7.16 5.73 10.54
N ASP A 51 6.58 6.56 11.39
CA ASP A 51 5.14 6.54 11.70
C ASP A 51 4.28 6.87 10.49
N SER A 52 3.04 6.37 10.51
CA SER A 52 2.16 6.34 9.35
C SER A 52 1.01 7.37 9.39
N HIS A 53 0.96 8.22 10.42
CA HIS A 53 -0.20 9.08 10.76
C HIS A 53 0.04 10.59 10.52
N ASP A 54 -1.00 11.31 10.11
CA ASP A 54 -1.04 12.76 9.87
C ASP A 54 -2.37 13.35 10.40
N ASP A 55 -2.38 13.73 11.69
CA ASP A 55 -3.55 14.28 12.38
C ASP A 55 -4.09 15.60 11.78
N VAL A 56 -3.23 16.34 11.06
CA VAL A 56 -3.49 17.73 10.66
C VAL A 56 -3.16 17.96 9.18
N PRO A 57 -3.81 17.24 8.24
CA PRO A 57 -3.43 17.21 6.84
C PRO A 57 -3.56 18.56 6.13
N ASP A 58 -4.38 19.47 6.68
CA ASP A 58 -4.63 20.82 6.17
C ASP A 58 -3.66 21.89 6.74
N GLU A 59 -2.86 21.56 7.75
CA GLU A 59 -1.97 22.51 8.43
C GLU A 59 -0.53 22.43 7.91
N ALA A 60 0.29 23.45 8.17
CA ALA A 60 1.70 23.42 7.80
C ALA A 60 2.48 22.40 8.66
N ALA A 61 3.52 21.81 8.07
CA ALA A 61 4.45 20.94 8.79
C ALA A 61 5.29 21.75 9.80
N GLU A 62 4.79 21.89 11.02
CA GLU A 62 5.47 22.60 12.11
C GLU A 62 5.96 21.63 13.18
N ILE A 63 7.13 21.92 13.75
CA ILE A 63 7.60 21.23 14.95
C ILE A 63 6.89 21.87 16.13
N THR A 64 5.98 21.14 16.76
CA THR A 64 5.28 21.57 17.97
C THR A 64 5.72 20.71 19.16
N ASP A 65 5.61 21.26 20.38
CA ASP A 65 6.00 20.57 21.62
C ASP A 65 5.13 19.32 21.90
N ASP A 66 3.96 19.23 21.28
CA ASP A 66 3.00 18.13 21.40
C ASP A 66 3.03 17.17 20.18
N GLY A 67 3.84 17.46 19.16
CA GLY A 67 3.73 16.84 17.83
C GLY A 67 4.30 15.42 17.80
N VAL A 68 3.47 14.41 17.52
CA VAL A 68 3.90 12.99 17.50
C VAL A 68 4.07 12.44 16.08
N ASN A 69 4.04 13.28 15.05
CA ASN A 69 3.92 12.82 13.64
C ASN A 69 4.68 13.71 12.63
N TYR A 70 5.54 14.61 13.11
CA TYR A 70 6.32 15.52 12.26
C TYR A 70 7.07 14.84 11.10
N PRO A 71 7.71 13.65 11.26
CA PRO A 71 8.52 13.08 10.18
C PRO A 71 7.74 12.77 8.91
N LEU A 72 6.58 12.12 9.02
CA LEU A 72 5.73 11.81 7.88
C LEU A 72 5.18 13.10 7.27
N VAL A 73 4.64 13.98 8.12
CA VAL A 73 4.07 15.27 7.73
C VAL A 73 5.08 16.10 6.93
N ALA A 74 6.31 16.24 7.42
CA ALA A 74 7.37 16.98 6.74
C ALA A 74 7.78 16.35 5.41
N PHE A 75 7.80 15.02 5.33
CA PHE A 75 8.11 14.31 4.09
C PHE A 75 7.01 14.44 3.05
N LEU A 76 5.74 14.27 3.44
CA LEU A 76 4.59 14.47 2.56
C LEU A 76 4.50 15.92 2.09
N THR A 77 4.71 16.91 2.97
CA THR A 77 4.82 18.33 2.58
C THR A 77 5.92 18.57 1.56
N TRP A 78 7.08 17.93 1.73
CA TRP A 78 8.17 18.04 0.75
C TRP A 78 7.76 17.45 -0.61
N LEU A 79 7.04 16.33 -0.62
CA LEU A 79 6.51 15.71 -1.85
C LEU A 79 5.39 16.55 -2.51
N SER A 80 4.65 17.34 -1.74
CA SER A 80 3.59 18.24 -2.22
C SER A 80 4.10 19.46 -3.00
N GLU A 81 5.40 19.60 -3.21
CA GLU A 81 5.98 20.63 -4.08
C GLU A 81 6.10 20.10 -5.52
N PRO A 82 5.49 20.75 -6.54
CA PRO A 82 5.48 20.26 -7.92
C PRO A 82 6.89 19.98 -8.49
N GLY A 83 7.86 20.84 -8.18
CA GLY A 83 9.24 20.67 -8.63
C GLY A 83 9.97 19.49 -7.98
N HIS A 84 9.53 19.05 -6.80
CA HIS A 84 10.03 17.84 -6.16
C HIS A 84 9.32 16.59 -6.72
N ALA A 85 7.99 16.63 -6.82
CA ALA A 85 7.16 15.55 -7.35
C ALA A 85 7.58 15.14 -8.77
N GLU A 86 7.92 16.11 -9.63
CA GLU A 86 8.44 15.87 -10.98
C GLU A 86 9.74 15.05 -10.95
N ARG A 87 10.52 15.08 -9.88
CA ARG A 87 11.79 14.33 -9.81
C ARG A 87 11.66 12.95 -9.21
N VAL A 88 10.49 12.53 -8.76
CA VAL A 88 10.31 11.22 -8.13
C VAL A 88 10.09 10.15 -9.19
N ARG A 89 10.94 9.12 -9.17
CA ARG A 89 10.80 7.90 -9.98
C ARG A 89 10.24 6.73 -9.20
N SER A 90 10.59 6.62 -7.93
CA SER A 90 10.19 5.53 -7.05
C SER A 90 9.96 6.07 -5.67
N LEU A 91 8.90 5.59 -5.01
CA LEU A 91 8.53 5.99 -3.67
C LEU A 91 8.16 4.76 -2.86
N GLU A 92 8.79 4.61 -1.70
CA GLU A 92 8.52 3.52 -0.77
C GLU A 92 8.24 4.06 0.64
N PHE A 93 7.21 3.53 1.29
CA PHE A 93 6.83 3.82 2.67
C PHE A 93 6.94 2.55 3.50
N SER A 94 7.56 2.65 4.66
CA SER A 94 7.71 1.57 5.64
C SER A 94 7.76 2.17 7.04
N GLY A 95 7.69 1.34 8.07
CA GLY A 95 7.77 1.81 9.44
C GLY A 95 7.94 0.66 10.41
N PRO A 96 8.11 0.96 11.70
CA PRO A 96 8.06 -0.05 12.74
C PRO A 96 6.66 -0.70 12.80
N ASP A 97 6.55 -1.86 13.45
CA ASP A 97 5.27 -2.51 13.75
C ASP A 97 4.58 -1.80 14.92
N GLU A 98 4.20 -0.54 14.68
CA GLU A 98 3.54 0.34 15.63
C GLU A 98 2.21 0.82 15.05
N GLY A 99 1.22 0.96 15.92
CA GLY A 99 -0.14 1.24 15.54
C GLY A 99 -1.07 1.33 16.74
N ALA A 100 -2.34 1.62 16.47
CA ALA A 100 -3.39 1.69 17.48
C ALA A 100 -4.39 0.56 17.25
N ASN A 101 -4.77 -0.14 18.32
CA ASN A 101 -5.76 -1.22 18.29
C ASN A 101 -5.47 -2.32 17.25
N GLY A 102 -4.18 -2.62 17.00
CA GLY A 102 -3.76 -3.64 16.04
C GLY A 102 -3.78 -3.17 14.59
N ILE A 103 -3.82 -1.85 14.33
CA ILE A 103 -3.83 -1.26 12.99
C ILE A 103 -2.71 -0.22 12.88
N ARG A 104 -1.94 -0.31 11.80
CA ARG A 104 -1.01 0.72 11.31
C ARG A 104 -1.60 1.33 10.05
N ALA A 105 -2.26 2.49 10.20
CA ALA A 105 -2.94 3.19 9.11
C ALA A 105 -2.00 4.20 8.45
N TRP A 106 -1.76 4.04 7.14
CA TRP A 106 -1.00 4.97 6.30
C TRP A 106 -1.90 6.06 5.74
N GLU A 107 -1.59 7.30 6.11
CA GLU A 107 -2.37 8.47 5.71
C GLU A 107 -1.67 9.27 4.62
N PHE A 108 -2.42 9.55 3.55
CA PHE A 108 -1.94 10.32 2.40
C PHE A 108 -2.79 11.56 2.11
N THR A 109 -3.72 11.92 3.01
CA THR A 109 -4.67 13.02 2.82
C THR A 109 -3.97 14.31 2.43
N ARG A 110 -2.88 14.69 3.12
CA ARG A 110 -2.07 15.86 2.78
C ARG A 110 -1.56 15.86 1.34
N LEU A 111 -1.08 14.71 0.87
CA LEU A 111 -0.61 14.59 -0.51
C LEU A 111 -1.76 14.65 -1.50
N LEU A 112 -2.90 14.03 -1.16
CA LEU A 112 -4.12 14.03 -1.98
C LEU A 112 -4.83 15.40 -2.06
N LEU A 113 -4.55 16.30 -1.12
CA LEU A 113 -5.02 17.69 -1.13
C LEU A 113 -4.07 18.62 -1.89
N ALA A 114 -2.84 18.18 -2.14
CA ALA A 114 -1.87 18.95 -2.90
C ALA A 114 -2.15 18.90 -4.40
N ASP A 115 -2.01 20.04 -5.08
CA ASP A 115 -2.11 20.15 -6.53
C ASP A 115 -0.79 19.71 -7.19
N VAL A 116 -0.47 18.43 -7.07
CA VAL A 116 0.74 17.82 -7.63
C VAL A 116 0.45 16.56 -8.45
N THR A 117 1.34 16.29 -9.39
CA THR A 117 1.39 15.04 -10.13
C THR A 117 2.81 14.48 -10.12
N PHE A 118 2.92 13.16 -10.22
CA PHE A 118 4.17 12.43 -10.28
C PHE A 118 4.37 11.84 -11.68
N PRO A 119 4.73 12.66 -12.68
CA PRO A 119 4.76 12.26 -14.08
C PRO A 119 5.82 11.18 -14.39
N HIS A 120 6.81 11.01 -13.51
CA HIS A 120 7.94 10.10 -13.70
C HIS A 120 7.96 8.94 -12.69
N LEU A 121 6.97 8.86 -11.79
CA LEU A 121 6.88 7.81 -10.80
C LEU A 121 6.40 6.51 -11.46
N VAL A 122 7.27 5.51 -11.44
CA VAL A 122 7.03 4.18 -12.03
C VAL A 122 6.77 3.11 -10.97
N HIS A 123 7.09 3.39 -9.70
CA HIS A 123 6.90 2.49 -8.58
C HIS A 123 6.42 3.23 -7.32
N LEU A 124 5.32 2.74 -6.73
CA LEU A 124 4.88 3.08 -5.39
C LEU A 124 4.81 1.80 -4.55
N GLY A 125 5.43 1.82 -3.38
CA GLY A 125 5.31 0.76 -2.39
C GLY A 125 4.92 1.30 -1.02
N VAL A 126 3.92 0.69 -0.40
CA VAL A 126 3.57 0.90 1.00
C VAL A 126 3.72 -0.43 1.73
N GLY A 127 4.38 -0.38 2.90
CA GLY A 127 4.76 -1.55 3.69
C GLY A 127 3.58 -2.48 3.93
N LEU A 128 3.75 -3.73 3.52
CA LEU A 128 2.80 -4.82 3.76
C LEU A 128 2.88 -5.29 5.22
N THR A 129 1.86 -6.01 5.67
CA THR A 129 1.83 -6.72 6.95
C THR A 129 2.61 -8.03 6.80
N ASP A 130 3.62 -8.24 7.64
CA ASP A 130 4.33 -9.50 7.75
C ASP A 130 3.62 -10.46 8.71
N ALA A 131 3.87 -11.76 8.57
CA ALA A 131 3.17 -12.79 9.37
C ALA A 131 3.47 -12.72 10.87
N GLY A 132 4.54 -12.02 11.26
CA GLY A 132 4.94 -11.79 12.65
C GLY A 132 4.48 -10.45 13.22
N ASP A 133 3.89 -9.58 12.42
CA ASP A 133 3.46 -8.26 12.86
C ASP A 133 2.24 -8.37 13.78
N HIS A 134 2.22 -7.52 14.80
CA HIS A 134 1.08 -7.31 15.68
C HIS A 134 0.04 -6.40 15.04
N ASN A 135 0.47 -5.41 14.26
CA ASN A 135 -0.43 -4.44 13.64
C ASN A 135 -0.64 -4.74 12.16
N LEU A 136 -1.91 -4.75 11.74
CA LEU A 136 -2.31 -4.79 10.34
C LEU A 136 -1.96 -3.45 9.68
N SER A 137 -1.04 -3.48 8.73
CA SER A 137 -0.78 -2.36 7.83
C SER A 137 -1.99 -2.15 6.92
N LEU A 138 -2.45 -0.91 6.77
CA LEU A 138 -3.47 -0.53 5.79
C LEU A 138 -3.25 0.90 5.30
N ILE A 139 -3.87 1.26 4.18
CA ILE A 139 -4.00 2.66 3.73
C ILE A 139 -5.38 3.12 4.19
N SER A 140 -5.43 4.26 4.88
CA SER A 140 -6.68 4.83 5.41
C SER A 140 -7.22 5.97 4.55
N SER A 141 -8.54 6.14 4.60
CA SER A 141 -9.25 7.29 4.07
C SER A 141 -9.35 8.39 5.12
N GLN A 142 -9.66 9.62 4.69
CA GLN A 142 -9.86 10.75 5.60
C GLN A 142 -11.12 10.57 6.47
N GLU A 143 -12.12 9.87 5.94
CA GLU A 143 -13.42 9.67 6.59
C GLU A 143 -13.43 8.48 7.57
N ASP A 144 -12.60 7.46 7.31
CA ASP A 144 -12.53 6.26 8.14
C ASP A 144 -11.08 5.73 8.22
N PRO A 145 -10.42 5.81 9.39
CA PRO A 145 -9.04 5.34 9.57
C PRO A 145 -8.89 3.82 9.45
N CYS A 146 -9.99 3.06 9.40
CA CYS A 146 -9.99 1.60 9.26
C CYS A 146 -10.35 1.13 7.84
N SER A 147 -10.52 2.05 6.89
CA SER A 147 -10.95 1.76 5.52
C SER A 147 -10.13 2.51 4.48
N GLU A 148 -9.94 1.90 3.30
CA GLU A 148 -9.18 2.50 2.20
C GLU A 148 -9.92 3.65 1.51
N GLY A 149 -11.25 3.56 1.38
CA GLY A 149 -12.14 4.65 0.95
C GLY A 149 -11.77 5.35 -0.37
N GLY A 150 -11.16 4.65 -1.31
CA GLY A 150 -10.77 5.19 -2.62
C GLY A 150 -9.46 5.99 -2.61
N THR A 151 -8.72 5.98 -1.51
CA THR A 151 -7.42 6.65 -1.37
C THR A 151 -6.41 6.18 -2.43
N ILE A 152 -6.31 4.88 -2.66
CA ILE A 152 -5.45 4.27 -3.67
C ILE A 152 -5.87 4.69 -5.08
N ALA A 153 -7.17 4.76 -5.37
CA ALA A 153 -7.67 5.24 -6.67
C ALA A 153 -7.25 6.70 -6.93
N ARG A 154 -7.33 7.55 -5.90
CA ARG A 154 -6.89 8.95 -5.96
C ARG A 154 -5.36 9.06 -6.12
N LEU A 155 -4.59 8.28 -5.36
CA LEU A 155 -3.13 8.20 -5.49
C LEU A 155 -2.72 7.77 -6.90
N LEU A 156 -3.37 6.73 -7.44
CA LEU A 156 -3.15 6.25 -8.81
C LEU A 156 -3.39 7.37 -9.83
N GLY A 157 -4.41 8.20 -9.62
CA GLY A 157 -4.72 9.36 -10.47
C GLY A 157 -3.59 10.40 -10.55
N MET A 158 -2.73 10.49 -9.53
CA MET A 158 -1.59 11.40 -9.50
C MET A 158 -0.36 10.85 -10.24
N MET A 159 -0.35 9.57 -10.62
CA MET A 159 0.84 8.82 -11.03
C MET A 159 0.69 8.19 -12.43
N PRO A 160 0.56 9.00 -13.50
CA PRO A 160 0.16 8.51 -14.83
C PRO A 160 1.15 7.54 -15.50
N ALA A 161 2.40 7.49 -15.02
CA ALA A 161 3.45 6.61 -15.54
C ALA A 161 3.68 5.36 -14.66
N MET A 162 2.85 5.11 -13.66
CA MET A 162 3.12 4.05 -12.69
C MET A 162 2.94 2.65 -13.29
N GLU A 163 4.01 1.85 -13.19
CA GLU A 163 4.07 0.48 -13.70
C GLU A 163 3.95 -0.57 -12.59
N SER A 164 4.25 -0.19 -11.33
CA SER A 164 4.33 -1.10 -10.20
C SER A 164 3.71 -0.50 -8.95
N LEU A 165 2.79 -1.22 -8.34
CA LEU A 165 2.10 -0.81 -7.12
C LEU A 165 2.17 -1.93 -6.07
N VAL A 166 2.59 -1.58 -4.85
CA VAL A 166 2.55 -2.45 -3.67
C VAL A 166 1.76 -1.74 -2.57
N VAL A 167 0.64 -2.32 -2.14
CA VAL A 167 -0.28 -1.66 -1.18
C VAL A 167 -0.84 -2.65 -0.15
N PRO A 168 -0.97 -2.24 1.12
CA PRO A 168 -1.51 -3.10 2.18
C PRO A 168 -3.05 -3.05 2.28
N SER A 169 -3.75 -2.62 1.24
CA SER A 169 -5.21 -2.59 1.20
C SER A 169 -5.74 -2.94 -0.18
N ALA A 170 -6.90 -3.59 -0.23
CA ALA A 170 -7.65 -3.72 -1.47
C ALA A 170 -8.29 -2.37 -1.81
N PRO A 171 -8.10 -1.85 -3.02
CA PRO A 171 -8.78 -0.64 -3.43
C PRO A 171 -10.26 -0.90 -3.72
N ASP A 172 -11.09 0.14 -3.59
CA ASP A 172 -12.49 0.12 -3.99
C ASP A 172 -12.72 0.11 -5.52
N GLU A 173 -13.98 0.16 -5.93
CA GLU A 173 -14.41 0.21 -7.34
C GLU A 173 -13.83 1.40 -8.14
N ASN A 174 -13.54 2.53 -7.49
CA ASN A 174 -13.02 3.73 -8.17
C ASN A 174 -11.61 3.49 -8.74
N PHE A 175 -10.88 2.50 -8.22
CA PHE A 175 -9.58 2.10 -8.77
C PHE A 175 -9.68 1.51 -10.18
N PHE A 176 -10.86 1.09 -10.62
CA PHE A 176 -11.07 0.55 -11.96
C PHE A 176 -11.62 1.57 -12.96
N ASP A 177 -11.91 2.79 -12.50
CA ASP A 177 -12.47 3.88 -13.29
C ASP A 177 -11.43 4.80 -13.95
N GLY A 178 -11.73 5.34 -15.13
CA GLY A 178 -10.90 6.31 -15.81
C GLY A 178 -10.13 5.76 -17.01
N PRO A 179 -9.11 6.48 -17.52
CA PRO A 179 -8.40 6.11 -18.72
C PRO A 179 -7.51 4.87 -18.50
N GLU A 180 -7.11 4.23 -19.60
CA GLU A 180 -6.11 3.16 -19.57
C GLU A 180 -4.85 3.60 -18.81
N HIS A 181 -4.38 2.72 -17.93
CA HIS A 181 -3.26 2.97 -17.03
C HIS A 181 -2.14 1.94 -17.27
N PRO A 182 -0.85 2.34 -17.29
CA PRO A 182 0.28 1.46 -17.60
C PRO A 182 0.66 0.46 -16.49
N LEU A 183 -0.22 0.24 -15.49
CA LEU A 183 0.09 -0.62 -14.35
C LEU A 183 0.32 -2.06 -14.85
N ALA A 184 1.52 -2.58 -14.58
CA ALA A 184 1.98 -3.87 -15.06
C ALA A 184 2.15 -4.89 -13.94
N ARG A 185 2.48 -4.42 -12.72
CA ARG A 185 2.73 -5.25 -11.54
C ARG A 185 1.93 -4.71 -10.36
N LEU A 186 1.07 -5.54 -9.80
CA LEU A 186 0.29 -5.22 -8.62
C LEU A 186 0.51 -6.28 -7.54
N ARG A 187 0.95 -5.84 -6.36
CA ARG A 187 0.96 -6.66 -5.16
C ARG A 187 0.07 -5.97 -4.12
N LEU A 188 -0.93 -6.68 -3.62
CA LEU A 188 -1.82 -6.14 -2.60
C LEU A 188 -2.14 -7.15 -1.51
N GLN A 189 -2.39 -6.63 -0.31
CA GLN A 189 -3.08 -7.33 0.76
C GLN A 189 -4.45 -6.69 0.95
N CYS A 190 -5.49 -7.47 1.16
CA CYS A 190 -6.85 -6.92 1.31
C CYS A 190 -7.04 -6.05 2.57
N GLY A 191 -6.11 -6.05 3.52
CA GLY A 191 -6.27 -5.31 4.77
C GLY A 191 -7.45 -5.89 5.56
N THR A 192 -8.51 -5.10 5.74
CA THR A 192 -9.72 -5.45 6.50
C THR A 192 -10.84 -6.06 5.65
N ALA A 193 -10.84 -5.90 4.32
CA ALA A 193 -11.85 -6.43 3.41
C ALA A 193 -11.35 -6.53 1.96
N HIS A 194 -11.88 -7.46 1.16
CA HIS A 194 -11.41 -7.61 -0.23
C HIS A 194 -11.95 -6.57 -1.22
N GLN A 195 -12.95 -5.76 -0.82
CA GLN A 195 -13.54 -4.67 -1.60
C GLN A 195 -14.02 -5.07 -3.02
N GLY A 196 -14.35 -6.35 -3.22
CA GLY A 196 -14.72 -6.88 -4.53
C GLY A 196 -13.58 -6.83 -5.56
N PHE A 197 -12.32 -6.68 -5.12
CA PHE A 197 -11.18 -6.37 -5.98
C PHE A 197 -11.06 -7.32 -7.18
N ILE A 198 -11.17 -8.64 -6.95
CA ILE A 198 -11.02 -9.66 -8.00
C ILE A 198 -12.19 -9.59 -9.00
N ALA A 199 -13.42 -9.40 -8.52
CA ALA A 199 -14.58 -9.23 -9.37
C ALA A 199 -14.46 -7.96 -10.23
N ASN A 200 -14.14 -6.82 -9.62
CA ASN A 200 -13.94 -5.54 -10.31
C ASN A 200 -12.79 -5.61 -11.33
N LEU A 201 -11.67 -6.26 -11.00
CA LEU A 201 -10.56 -6.46 -11.93
C LEU A 201 -10.97 -7.34 -13.12
N SER A 202 -11.82 -8.35 -12.88
CA SER A 202 -12.27 -9.26 -13.93
C SER A 202 -13.03 -8.51 -15.04
N ASP A 203 -13.80 -7.49 -14.67
CA ASP A 203 -14.60 -6.68 -15.60
C ASP A 203 -13.87 -5.42 -16.11
N SER A 204 -12.71 -5.08 -15.54
CA SER A 204 -12.01 -3.85 -15.88
C SER A 204 -11.19 -3.95 -17.18
N ALA A 205 -11.28 -2.89 -18.00
CA ALA A 205 -10.39 -2.67 -19.13
C ALA A 205 -9.22 -1.72 -18.81
N ARG A 206 -9.21 -1.11 -17.61
CA ARG A 206 -8.30 -0.01 -17.25
C ARG A 206 -6.83 -0.38 -17.31
N PHE A 207 -6.46 -1.63 -17.06
CA PHE A 207 -5.07 -2.07 -16.94
C PHE A 207 -4.66 -3.02 -18.07
N PRO A 208 -4.49 -2.53 -19.32
CA PRO A 208 -4.13 -3.38 -20.45
C PRO A 208 -2.74 -4.00 -20.35
N GLY A 209 -1.85 -3.42 -19.53
CA GLY A 209 -0.48 -3.89 -19.31
C GLY A 209 -0.30 -4.83 -18.10
N LEU A 210 -1.35 -5.15 -17.34
CA LEU A 210 -1.22 -5.93 -16.10
C LEU A 210 -0.78 -7.37 -16.39
N VAL A 211 0.46 -7.69 -16.03
CA VAL A 211 1.08 -9.00 -16.28
C VAL A 211 1.30 -9.82 -15.01
N THR A 212 1.38 -9.16 -13.85
CA THR A 212 1.62 -9.80 -12.56
C THR A 212 0.64 -9.29 -11.52
N LEU A 213 -0.06 -10.21 -10.88
CA LEU A 213 -0.90 -9.97 -9.71
C LEU A 213 -0.45 -10.87 -8.56
N ASP A 214 -0.08 -10.26 -7.43
CA ASP A 214 0.15 -10.94 -6.16
C ASP A 214 -0.92 -10.45 -5.17
N HIS A 215 -1.93 -11.30 -4.96
CA HIS A 215 -3.12 -11.01 -4.19
C HIS A 215 -3.11 -11.83 -2.90
N ALA A 216 -3.16 -11.13 -1.77
CA ALA A 216 -3.22 -11.71 -0.45
C ALA A 216 -4.51 -11.29 0.25
N GLU A 217 -5.23 -12.26 0.81
CA GLU A 217 -6.45 -12.00 1.55
C GLU A 217 -6.20 -11.70 3.03
N VAL A 218 -7.27 -11.48 3.79
CA VAL A 218 -7.24 -10.99 5.17
C VAL A 218 -6.43 -11.92 6.08
N HIS A 219 -5.58 -11.30 6.91
CA HIS A 219 -4.62 -11.97 7.78
C HIS A 219 -5.09 -12.13 9.24
N ASP A 220 -6.18 -11.46 9.65
CA ASP A 220 -6.60 -11.45 11.06
C ASP A 220 -7.41 -12.70 11.44
N ILE A 221 -6.73 -13.66 12.06
CA ILE A 221 -7.35 -14.90 12.59
C ILE A 221 -8.42 -14.62 13.65
N ALA A 222 -8.28 -13.57 14.47
CA ALA A 222 -9.26 -13.29 15.53
C ALA A 222 -10.59 -12.89 14.90
N THR A 223 -10.55 -11.98 13.92
CA THR A 223 -11.72 -11.58 13.13
C THR A 223 -12.32 -12.78 12.39
N VAL A 224 -11.51 -13.64 11.77
CA VAL A 224 -12.00 -14.79 10.99
C VAL A 224 -12.68 -15.87 11.86
N ARG A 225 -12.20 -16.09 13.08
CA ARG A 225 -12.72 -17.18 13.95
C ARG A 225 -14.15 -16.92 14.40
N ASP A 226 -14.46 -15.67 14.69
CA ASP A 226 -15.72 -15.28 15.30
C ASP A 226 -16.74 -14.79 14.25
N ALA A 227 -16.33 -14.72 12.97
CA ALA A 227 -17.14 -14.28 11.83
C ALA A 227 -18.21 -15.30 11.41
N ASP A 228 -19.41 -14.79 11.08
CA ASP A 228 -20.47 -15.55 10.43
C ASP A 228 -20.25 -15.69 8.90
N ASP A 229 -21.12 -16.43 8.22
CA ASP A 229 -20.99 -16.67 6.78
C ASP A 229 -21.05 -15.39 5.94
N ALA A 230 -21.81 -14.37 6.38
CA ALA A 230 -21.93 -13.10 5.67
C ALA A 230 -20.68 -12.24 5.87
N GLU A 231 -20.13 -12.22 7.08
CA GLU A 231 -18.87 -11.55 7.39
C GLU A 231 -17.71 -12.20 6.63
N LEU A 232 -17.63 -13.54 6.61
CA LEU A 232 -16.62 -14.27 5.85
C LEU A 232 -16.67 -13.97 4.35
N ALA A 233 -17.86 -13.72 3.78
CA ALA A 233 -18.01 -13.32 2.38
C ALA A 233 -17.45 -11.93 2.08
N GLY A 234 -17.36 -11.04 3.08
CA GLY A 234 -16.70 -9.73 2.97
C GLY A 234 -15.17 -9.79 3.16
N LEU A 235 -14.68 -10.83 3.83
CA LEU A 235 -13.26 -11.02 4.14
C LEU A 235 -12.50 -11.80 3.06
N PHE A 236 -13.15 -12.78 2.42
CA PHE A 236 -12.53 -13.68 1.46
C PHE A 236 -13.20 -13.60 0.08
N THR A 237 -12.40 -13.64 -0.98
CA THR A 237 -12.91 -13.66 -2.35
C THR A 237 -13.53 -15.02 -2.65
N SER A 238 -14.65 -15.02 -3.37
CA SER A 238 -15.32 -16.26 -3.75
C SER A 238 -14.51 -17.03 -4.81
N PRO A 239 -14.58 -18.38 -4.84
CA PRO A 239 -14.05 -19.16 -5.95
C PRO A 239 -14.60 -18.73 -7.32
N GLU A 240 -15.87 -18.29 -7.37
CA GLU A 240 -16.54 -17.79 -8.56
C GLU A 240 -15.85 -16.55 -9.14
N ASP A 241 -15.44 -15.59 -8.31
CA ASP A 241 -14.77 -14.37 -8.77
C ASP A 241 -13.37 -14.69 -9.32
N PHE A 242 -12.63 -15.63 -8.70
CA PHE A 242 -11.36 -16.08 -9.25
C PHE A 242 -11.53 -16.77 -10.61
N ARG A 243 -12.57 -17.60 -10.77
CA ARG A 243 -12.90 -18.20 -12.08
C ARG A 243 -13.20 -17.11 -13.11
N ALA A 244 -14.00 -16.11 -12.74
CA ALA A 244 -14.33 -14.98 -13.59
C ALA A 244 -13.08 -14.23 -14.04
N LEU A 245 -12.18 -13.88 -13.11
CA LEU A 245 -10.90 -13.24 -13.42
C LEU A 245 -10.10 -14.07 -14.42
N VAL A 246 -9.87 -15.37 -14.15
CA VAL A 246 -9.02 -16.22 -14.98
C VAL A 246 -9.49 -16.33 -16.43
N VAL A 247 -10.80 -16.28 -16.67
CA VAL A 247 -11.36 -16.33 -18.02
C VAL A 247 -11.55 -14.96 -18.68
N SER A 248 -11.53 -13.87 -17.91
CA SER A 248 -11.80 -12.53 -18.39
C SER A 248 -10.67 -11.96 -19.27
N PRO A 249 -10.94 -10.92 -20.08
CA PRO A 249 -9.90 -10.25 -20.85
C PRO A 249 -8.73 -9.74 -20.00
N ALA A 250 -8.99 -9.28 -18.76
CA ALA A 250 -7.97 -8.85 -17.83
C ALA A 250 -7.11 -10.04 -17.37
N GLY A 251 -7.71 -11.13 -16.88
CA GLY A 251 -6.94 -12.28 -16.42
C GLY A 251 -6.22 -13.05 -17.53
N ARG A 252 -6.69 -12.97 -18.79
CA ARG A 252 -5.95 -13.51 -19.95
C ARG A 252 -4.64 -12.78 -20.24
N ARG A 253 -4.46 -11.55 -19.73
CA ARG A 253 -3.20 -10.78 -19.84
C ARG A 253 -2.22 -11.11 -18.71
N ILE A 254 -2.74 -11.54 -17.56
CA ILE A 254 -1.94 -11.93 -16.42
C ILE A 254 -1.18 -13.21 -16.76
N SER A 255 0.15 -13.14 -16.62
CA SER A 255 1.05 -14.27 -16.85
C SER A 255 1.45 -14.96 -15.54
N HIS A 256 1.44 -14.21 -14.43
CA HIS A 256 1.78 -14.68 -13.10
C HIS A 256 0.72 -14.22 -12.11
N LEU A 257 0.04 -15.18 -11.49
CA LEU A 257 -0.94 -14.95 -10.43
C LEU A 257 -0.47 -15.64 -9.16
N THR A 258 -0.17 -14.87 -8.12
CA THR A 258 0.09 -15.38 -6.78
C THR A 258 -1.13 -15.15 -5.91
N LEU A 259 -1.65 -16.21 -5.31
CA LEU A 259 -2.77 -16.18 -4.38
C LEU A 259 -2.27 -16.57 -3.00
N ARG A 260 -2.43 -15.69 -2.01
CA ARG A 260 -1.95 -15.90 -0.65
C ARG A 260 -3.10 -15.86 0.35
N GLY A 261 -3.12 -16.83 1.27
CA GLY A 261 -4.11 -16.87 2.35
C GLY A 261 -5.57 -17.05 1.88
N THR A 262 -5.80 -17.42 0.63
CA THR A 262 -7.16 -17.63 0.11
C THR A 262 -7.78 -18.90 0.69
N ARG A 263 -9.11 -18.99 0.66
CA ARG A 263 -9.86 -20.19 1.08
C ARG A 263 -10.01 -21.24 -0.02
N LEU A 264 -9.29 -21.10 -1.14
CA LEU A 264 -9.40 -22.00 -2.28
C LEU A 264 -8.89 -23.40 -1.92
N GLY A 265 -9.72 -24.40 -2.20
CA GLY A 265 -9.35 -25.79 -2.03
C GLY A 265 -8.49 -26.30 -3.20
N PRO A 266 -7.87 -27.49 -3.06
CA PRO A 266 -7.15 -28.13 -4.16
C PRO A 266 -8.01 -28.41 -5.41
N ALA A 267 -9.34 -28.48 -5.27
CA ALA A 267 -10.23 -28.63 -6.41
C ALA A 267 -10.34 -27.30 -7.19
N ASP A 268 -10.59 -26.19 -6.49
CA ASP A 268 -10.68 -24.86 -7.09
C ASP A 268 -9.37 -24.48 -7.78
N LEU A 269 -8.22 -24.70 -7.12
CA LEU A 269 -6.91 -24.38 -7.70
C LEU A 269 -6.62 -25.17 -9.00
N ARG A 270 -7.06 -26.43 -9.07
CA ARG A 270 -6.94 -27.23 -10.30
C ARG A 270 -7.84 -26.68 -11.40
N GLU A 271 -9.08 -26.34 -11.05
CA GLU A 271 -10.04 -25.76 -11.98
C GLU A 271 -9.52 -24.43 -12.56
N LEU A 272 -8.98 -23.53 -11.72
CA LEU A 272 -8.38 -22.28 -12.20
C LEU A 272 -7.23 -22.53 -13.19
N HIS A 273 -6.38 -23.52 -12.92
CA HIS A 273 -5.31 -23.89 -13.85
C HIS A 273 -5.86 -24.48 -15.16
N GLU A 274 -6.90 -25.31 -15.11
CA GLU A 274 -7.54 -25.87 -16.32
C GLU A 274 -8.19 -24.79 -17.20
N LEU A 275 -8.77 -23.75 -16.59
CA LEU A 275 -9.38 -22.61 -17.30
C LEU A 275 -8.34 -21.75 -18.04
N ASN A 276 -7.10 -21.69 -17.54
CA ASN A 276 -5.99 -20.99 -18.17
C ASN A 276 -4.64 -21.71 -17.96
N PRO A 277 -4.33 -22.75 -18.75
CA PRO A 277 -3.12 -23.56 -18.56
C PRO A 277 -1.81 -22.79 -18.77
N SER A 278 -1.85 -21.65 -19.47
CA SER A 278 -0.69 -20.77 -19.65
C SER A 278 -0.40 -19.85 -18.47
N LEU A 279 -1.34 -19.70 -17.53
CA LEU A 279 -1.16 -18.89 -16.33
C LEU A 279 -0.22 -19.60 -15.36
N GLN A 280 0.83 -18.91 -14.92
CA GLN A 280 1.63 -19.36 -13.79
C GLN A 280 0.87 -19.03 -12.50
N LEU A 281 0.18 -20.04 -11.97
CA LEU A 281 -0.57 -19.94 -10.72
C LEU A 281 0.29 -20.44 -9.55
N LEU A 282 0.61 -19.54 -8.62
CA LEU A 282 1.27 -19.87 -7.36
C LEU A 282 0.27 -19.68 -6.21
N HIS A 283 0.00 -20.75 -5.46
CA HIS A 283 -0.77 -20.68 -4.23
C HIS A 283 0.16 -20.75 -3.03
N VAL A 284 0.09 -19.74 -2.16
CA VAL A 284 0.87 -19.65 -0.92
C VAL A 284 -0.11 -19.72 0.25
N PRO A 285 -0.29 -20.90 0.88
CA PRO A 285 -1.07 -20.97 2.10
C PRO A 285 -0.40 -20.09 3.15
N GLN A 286 -1.20 -19.34 3.91
CA GLN A 286 -0.71 -18.53 5.01
C GLN A 286 -1.44 -18.93 6.29
N GLU A 287 -0.66 -19.11 7.34
CA GLU A 287 -1.13 -19.23 8.71
C GLU A 287 -0.71 -17.94 9.42
N ALA A 288 -1.64 -17.24 10.06
CA ALA A 288 -1.25 -16.06 10.84
C ALA A 288 -0.56 -16.48 12.14
N GLY A 289 0.33 -15.61 12.62
CA GLY A 289 0.99 -15.77 13.91
C GLY A 289 -0.01 -15.91 15.04
N ARG A 290 0.39 -16.63 16.10
CA ARG A 290 -0.39 -16.76 17.34
C ARG A 290 0.51 -16.58 18.52
N TYR A 291 0.06 -15.78 19.48
CA TYR A 291 0.70 -15.74 20.79
C TYR A 291 0.57 -17.10 21.47
N VAL A 292 1.69 -17.63 21.96
CA VAL A 292 1.74 -18.89 22.71
C VAL A 292 0.84 -18.85 23.95
N SER A 293 0.63 -17.67 24.54
CA SER A 293 -0.28 -17.46 25.67
C SER A 293 -1.76 -17.74 25.35
N HIS A 294 -2.12 -17.88 24.08
CA HIS A 294 -3.49 -18.08 23.60
C HIS A 294 -3.67 -19.39 22.82
N LEU A 295 -2.70 -20.32 22.89
CA LEU A 295 -2.79 -21.68 22.34
C LEU A 295 -3.48 -22.66 23.29
#